data_AF-A0A2M4ANT6-F1
#
_entry.id   AF-A0A2M4ANT6-F1
#
_cell.length_a   1.000
_cell.length_b   1.000
_cell.length_c   1.000
_cell.angle_alpha   90.00
_cell.angle_beta   90.00
_cell.angle_gamma   90.00
#
_symmetry.space_group_name_H-M   'P 1'
#
loop_
_entity.id
_entity.type
_entity.pdbx_description
1 polymer ?
#
loop_
_entity_poly.entity_id
_entity_poly.type
_entity_poly.pdbx_seq_one_letter_code
_entity_poly.pdbx_strand_id
1 'polypeptide(L)'
;MSELEEIAPFLSKTARLDLKAVALSVVLGLTGSVDGIKLLLQQETILSNVLDLADDESETIAKDAVLCFVNMSAEEKGAQVIVDKLSARLVPTAYRAILDENSKLADPWCMVLCNISRPESLVETVVKELLTIEFSIDKLTTCFTRVNYNKQKGHLNYLGPLFSNISQCALGRAMFCNKTTGLLRRILPFVHHEASIVRRGGAVGLLKNVCFDSTVHEWLLSEEMDVLPFILLPLAGPEEFDDDTNEKLPMELQYLGPDKKREEDPDIRKMLVESLAQLCATRKARMYLRERGTYEILRELHKYECSDLGDKSVLASVENVVDILIRTEEEIGEDNLKELEIPDDVKSKIETLDDKAEL
;
A
#
# COMPACT_ATOMS: atom_id res chain seq x y z
N MET A 1 -5.83 35.81 21.99
CA MET A 1 -6.67 34.60 22.04
C MET A 1 -7.25 34.45 20.65
N SER A 2 -6.97 33.34 19.96
CA SER A 2 -7.58 33.13 18.64
C SER A 2 -9.05 32.72 18.82
N GLU A 3 -9.93 33.01 17.87
CA GLU A 3 -11.35 32.59 17.92
C GLU A 3 -11.51 31.08 18.09
N LEU A 4 -10.50 30.30 17.66
CA LEU A 4 -10.42 28.85 17.84
C LEU A 4 -10.11 28.42 19.28
N GLU A 5 -9.32 29.19 20.02
CA GLU A 5 -9.04 28.89 21.43
C GLU A 5 -10.32 28.99 22.28
N GLU A 6 -11.26 29.85 21.87
CA GLU A 6 -12.56 30.00 22.56
C GLU A 6 -13.48 28.80 22.39
N ILE A 7 -13.32 28.02 21.31
CA ILE A 7 -14.15 26.82 21.08
C ILE A 7 -13.61 25.57 21.80
N ALA A 8 -12.34 25.57 22.20
CA ALA A 8 -11.68 24.40 22.78
C ALA A 8 -12.39 23.81 24.02
N PRO A 9 -12.94 24.60 24.97
CA PRO A 9 -13.68 24.06 26.11
C PRO A 9 -14.94 23.28 25.72
N PHE A 10 -15.57 23.64 24.58
CA PHE A 10 -16.77 22.97 24.08
C PHE A 10 -16.47 21.66 23.37
N LEU A 11 -15.21 21.38 23.04
CA LEU A 11 -14.75 20.11 22.48
C LEU A 11 -14.38 19.08 23.56
N SER A 12 -14.44 19.43 24.84
CA SER A 12 -14.21 18.45 25.92
C SER A 12 -15.23 17.32 25.86
N LYS A 13 -14.81 16.07 26.09
CA LYS A 13 -15.69 14.90 26.16
C LYS A 13 -16.85 15.08 27.16
N THR A 14 -16.62 15.84 28.24
CA THR A 14 -17.60 16.14 29.28
C THR A 14 -18.51 17.34 28.98
N ALA A 15 -18.30 18.06 27.87
CA ALA A 15 -19.16 19.17 27.49
C ALA A 15 -20.56 18.67 27.09
N ARG A 16 -21.56 19.56 27.18
CA ARG A 16 -22.93 19.24 26.77
C ARG A 16 -22.97 18.85 25.30
N LEU A 17 -23.78 17.86 24.96
CA LEU A 17 -23.87 17.29 23.61
C LEU A 17 -24.13 18.36 22.52
N ASP A 18 -25.02 19.31 22.78
CA ASP A 18 -25.35 20.39 21.85
C ASP A 18 -24.16 21.32 21.58
N LEU A 19 -23.40 21.65 22.64
CA LEU A 19 -22.19 22.46 22.53
C LEU A 19 -21.06 21.70 21.81
N LYS A 20 -20.88 20.41 22.13
CA LYS A 20 -19.93 19.53 21.45
C LYS A 20 -20.21 19.46 19.95
N ALA A 21 -21.48 19.22 19.58
CA ALA A 21 -21.89 19.12 18.18
C ALA A 21 -21.61 20.39 17.39
N VAL A 22 -21.94 21.57 17.93
CA VAL A 22 -21.70 22.85 17.26
C VAL A 22 -20.20 23.11 17.12
N ALA A 23 -19.42 22.96 18.20
CA ALA A 23 -17.99 23.20 18.16
C ALA A 23 -17.27 22.24 17.20
N LEU A 24 -17.62 20.96 17.22
CA LEU A 24 -17.04 19.97 16.33
C LEU A 24 -17.44 20.20 14.88
N SER A 25 -18.67 20.64 14.61
CA SER A 25 -19.10 21.02 13.25
C SER A 25 -18.27 22.18 12.70
N VAL A 26 -17.87 23.14 13.54
CA VAL A 26 -16.95 24.23 13.12
C VAL A 26 -15.58 23.67 12.78
N VAL A 27 -15.02 22.82 13.63
CA VAL A 27 -13.71 22.17 13.36
C VAL A 27 -13.76 21.34 12.08
N LEU A 28 -14.79 20.51 11.91
CA LEU A 28 -14.96 19.70 10.71
C LEU A 28 -15.06 20.57 9.45
N GLY A 29 -15.80 21.68 9.51
CA GLY A 29 -15.87 22.66 8.43
C GLY A 29 -14.51 23.24 8.04
N LEU A 30 -13.65 23.53 9.03
CA LEU A 30 -12.29 24.02 8.78
C LEU A 30 -11.39 22.95 8.12
N THR A 31 -11.57 21.67 8.46
CA THR A 31 -10.81 20.58 7.81
C THR A 31 -11.13 20.42 6.32
N GLY A 32 -12.18 21.07 5.80
CA GLY A 32 -12.52 21.07 4.38
C GLY A 32 -11.64 21.94 3.48
N SER A 33 -10.64 22.64 4.04
CA SER A 33 -9.71 23.49 3.28
C SER A 33 -8.28 23.40 3.82
N VAL A 34 -7.29 23.57 2.94
CA VAL A 34 -5.86 23.56 3.31
C VAL A 34 -5.52 24.64 4.35
N ASP A 35 -6.08 25.85 4.21
CA ASP A 35 -5.86 26.94 5.16
C ASP A 35 -6.50 26.66 6.53
N GLY A 36 -7.71 26.10 6.55
CA GLY A 36 -8.37 25.69 7.78
C GLY A 36 -7.64 24.56 8.49
N ILE A 37 -7.14 23.57 7.75
CA ILE A 37 -6.24 22.53 8.29
C ILE A 37 -5.01 23.19 8.90
N LYS A 38 -4.29 24.05 8.17
CA LYS A 38 -3.08 24.73 8.66
C LYS A 38 -3.31 25.51 9.95
N LEU A 39 -4.49 26.10 10.11
CA LEU A 39 -4.89 26.79 11.32
C LEU A 39 -5.14 25.82 12.49
N LEU A 40 -5.86 24.72 12.26
CA LEU A 40 -6.11 23.68 13.25
C LEU A 40 -4.84 22.97 13.72
N LEU A 41 -3.88 22.74 12.82
CA LEU A 41 -2.61 22.07 13.15
C LEU A 41 -1.76 22.84 14.18
N GLN A 42 -2.03 24.13 14.39
CA GLN A 42 -1.36 24.95 15.41
C GLN A 42 -2.01 24.83 16.79
N GLN A 43 -3.16 24.13 16.89
CA GLN A 43 -4.01 24.09 18.09
C GLN A 43 -3.99 22.69 18.73
N GLU A 44 -2.90 22.34 19.42
CA GLU A 44 -2.70 20.99 20.00
C GLU A 44 -3.85 20.55 20.93
N THR A 45 -4.38 21.48 21.74
CA THR A 45 -5.53 21.22 22.62
C THR A 45 -6.79 20.84 21.83
N ILE A 46 -7.04 21.49 20.69
CA ILE A 46 -8.18 21.18 19.83
C ILE A 46 -7.99 19.79 19.24
N LEU A 47 -6.81 19.49 18.69
CA LEU A 47 -6.52 18.18 18.12
C LEU A 47 -6.67 17.05 19.16
N SER A 48 -6.16 17.26 20.37
CA SER A 48 -6.32 16.31 21.48
C SER A 48 -7.79 16.10 21.84
N ASN A 49 -8.55 17.18 21.99
CA ASN A 49 -9.98 17.10 22.33
C ASN A 49 -10.77 16.38 21.22
N VAL A 50 -10.49 16.67 19.95
CA VAL A 50 -11.12 15.98 18.81
C VAL A 50 -10.77 14.49 18.83
N LEU A 51 -9.53 14.11 19.18
CA LEU A 51 -9.17 12.69 19.34
C LEU A 51 -9.96 12.02 20.48
N ASP A 52 -10.17 12.71 21.60
CA ASP A 52 -11.00 12.19 22.70
C ASP A 52 -12.47 12.03 22.32
N LEU A 53 -12.99 12.92 21.47
CA LEU A 53 -14.33 12.86 20.91
C LEU A 53 -14.52 11.72 19.88
N ALA A 54 -13.44 11.19 19.31
CA ALA A 54 -13.52 10.05 18.38
C ALA A 54 -13.98 8.74 19.06
N ASP A 55 -14.04 8.74 20.39
CA ASP A 55 -14.54 7.66 21.25
C ASP A 55 -15.73 8.15 22.12
N ASP A 56 -16.49 9.15 21.63
CA ASP A 56 -17.67 9.68 22.33
C ASP A 56 -18.84 8.69 22.29
N GLU A 57 -19.70 8.73 23.33
CA GLU A 57 -20.92 7.90 23.40
C GLU A 57 -21.90 8.23 22.27
N SER A 58 -21.89 9.47 21.78
CA SER A 58 -22.67 9.88 20.62
C SER A 58 -21.97 9.46 19.33
N GLU A 59 -22.58 8.51 18.62
CA GLU A 59 -22.05 8.02 17.33
C GLU A 59 -21.82 9.14 16.31
N THR A 60 -22.67 10.17 16.31
CA THR A 60 -22.51 11.33 15.41
C THR A 60 -21.28 12.17 15.75
N ILE A 61 -21.01 12.38 17.04
CA ILE A 61 -19.82 13.10 17.51
C ILE A 61 -18.56 12.30 17.18
N ALA A 62 -18.56 11.01 17.50
CA ALA A 62 -17.43 10.13 17.21
C ALA A 62 -17.14 10.08 15.70
N LYS A 63 -18.18 9.99 14.87
CA LYS A 63 -18.05 10.02 13.42
C LYS A 63 -17.42 11.32 12.92
N ASP A 64 -17.95 12.47 13.32
CA ASP A 64 -17.47 13.78 12.86
C ASP A 64 -16.02 14.04 13.31
N ALA A 65 -15.66 13.55 14.50
CA ALA A 65 -14.30 13.63 15.01
C ALA A 65 -13.31 12.79 14.18
N VAL A 66 -13.66 11.55 13.83
CA VAL A 66 -12.79 10.74 12.96
C VAL A 66 -12.70 11.33 11.55
N LEU A 67 -13.78 11.92 11.03
CA LEU A 67 -13.76 12.60 9.73
C LEU A 67 -12.82 13.82 9.73
N CYS A 68 -12.70 14.55 10.84
CA CYS A 68 -11.69 15.59 10.98
C CYS A 68 -10.29 15.02 10.74
N PHE A 69 -9.97 13.86 11.35
CA PHE A 69 -8.67 13.20 11.14
C PHE A 69 -8.50 12.64 9.74
N VAL A 70 -9.55 12.11 9.09
CA VAL A 70 -9.47 11.67 7.69
C VAL A 70 -9.04 12.84 6.81
N ASN A 71 -9.68 14.00 6.95
CA ASN A 71 -9.37 15.19 6.17
C ASN A 71 -7.98 15.75 6.50
N MET A 72 -7.65 15.93 7.78
CA MET A 72 -6.35 16.46 8.17
C MET A 72 -5.19 15.55 7.76
N SER A 73 -5.33 14.23 7.93
CA SER A 73 -4.27 13.28 7.58
C SER A 73 -4.06 13.13 6.08
N ALA A 74 -5.05 13.48 5.24
CA ALA A 74 -4.91 13.43 3.79
C ALA A 74 -3.85 14.42 3.27
N GLU A 75 -3.62 15.51 4.00
CA GLU A 75 -2.56 16.49 3.72
C GLU A 75 -1.25 16.05 4.40
N GLU A 76 -0.13 16.09 3.67
CA GLU A 76 1.17 15.63 4.18
C GLU A 76 1.60 16.35 5.47
N LYS A 77 1.42 17.68 5.53
CA LYS A 77 1.70 18.45 6.76
C LYS A 77 0.78 18.07 7.92
N GLY A 78 -0.47 17.72 7.63
CA GLY A 78 -1.41 17.27 8.65
C GLY A 78 -1.06 15.88 9.16
N ALA A 79 -0.71 14.96 8.28
CA ALA A 79 -0.14 13.66 8.65
C ALA A 79 1.10 13.82 9.54
N GLN A 80 2.04 14.70 9.17
CA GLN A 80 3.25 14.97 9.95
C GLN A 80 2.92 15.42 11.38
N VAL A 81 2.07 16.44 11.53
CA VAL A 81 1.69 16.95 12.86
C VAL A 81 0.94 15.90 13.67
N ILE A 82 0.06 15.12 13.05
CA ILE A 82 -0.64 14.01 13.72
C ILE A 82 0.36 12.97 14.22
N VAL A 83 1.34 12.58 13.41
CA VAL A 83 2.35 11.59 13.80
C VAL A 83 3.22 12.13 14.94
N ASP A 84 3.71 13.36 14.82
CA ASP A 84 4.61 13.97 15.81
C ASP A 84 3.95 14.20 17.17
N LYS A 85 2.66 14.51 17.18
CA LYS A 85 1.96 14.96 18.40
C LYS A 85 1.01 13.94 18.98
N LEU A 86 0.41 13.08 18.16
CA LEU A 86 -0.74 12.27 18.56
C LEU A 86 -0.58 10.77 18.31
N SER A 87 0.44 10.32 17.58
CA SER A 87 0.59 8.91 17.15
C SER A 87 0.44 7.90 18.29
N ALA A 88 1.08 8.14 19.43
CA ALA A 88 1.01 7.30 20.63
C ALA A 88 -0.41 7.10 21.20
N ARG A 89 -1.34 8.02 20.94
CA ARG A 89 -2.76 7.90 21.34
C ARG A 89 -3.66 7.51 20.16
N LEU A 90 -3.37 8.05 18.98
CA LEU A 90 -4.18 7.88 17.79
C LEU A 90 -4.05 6.46 17.22
N VAL A 91 -2.84 5.93 17.12
CA VAL A 91 -2.61 4.58 16.55
C VAL A 91 -3.30 3.49 17.37
N PRO A 92 -3.19 3.44 18.72
CA PRO A 92 -3.95 2.49 19.51
C PRO A 92 -5.48 2.67 19.43
N THR A 93 -5.95 3.92 19.26
CA THR A 93 -7.38 4.20 19.12
C THR A 93 -7.93 3.70 17.79
N ALA A 94 -7.24 4.00 16.69
CA ALA A 94 -7.56 3.49 15.37
C ALA A 94 -7.52 1.95 15.34
N TYR A 95 -6.46 1.36 15.91
CA TYR A 95 -6.31 -0.09 16.01
C TYR A 95 -7.50 -0.76 16.72
N ARG A 96 -7.90 -0.27 17.90
CA ARG A 96 -9.06 -0.80 18.64
C ARG A 96 -10.34 -0.70 17.82
N ALA A 97 -10.57 0.42 17.15
CA ALA A 97 -11.77 0.64 16.34
C ALA A 97 -11.80 -0.23 15.08
N ILE A 98 -10.66 -0.59 14.49
CA ILE A 98 -10.57 -1.49 13.33
C ILE A 98 -10.84 -2.95 13.74
N LEU A 99 -10.35 -3.36 14.92
CA LEU A 99 -10.54 -4.72 15.44
C LEU A 99 -11.94 -4.98 16.00
N ASP A 100 -12.68 -3.95 16.38
CA ASP A 100 -14.06 -4.15 16.81
C ASP A 100 -14.95 -4.50 15.60
N GLU A 101 -15.38 -5.76 15.55
CA GLU A 101 -16.32 -6.25 14.52
C GLU A 101 -17.63 -5.46 14.49
N ASN A 102 -17.99 -4.73 15.56
CA ASN A 102 -19.20 -3.92 15.64
C ASN A 102 -18.95 -2.41 15.46
N SER A 103 -17.71 -2.01 15.16
CA SER A 103 -17.38 -0.60 14.95
C SER A 103 -17.96 -0.09 13.63
N LYS A 104 -18.72 1.00 13.70
CA LYS A 104 -19.18 1.75 12.51
C LYS A 104 -18.11 2.69 11.94
N LEU A 105 -16.99 2.86 12.65
CA LEU A 105 -15.92 3.79 12.33
C LEU A 105 -14.63 3.09 11.87
N ALA A 106 -14.67 1.77 11.69
CA ALA A 106 -13.50 0.99 11.30
C ALA A 106 -12.91 1.43 9.95
N ASP A 107 -13.75 1.73 8.95
CA ASP A 107 -13.29 2.18 7.64
C ASP A 107 -12.63 3.58 7.67
N PRO A 108 -13.25 4.61 8.28
CA PRO A 108 -12.57 5.89 8.52
C PRO A 108 -11.23 5.75 9.26
N TRP A 109 -11.15 4.87 10.26
CA TRP A 109 -9.88 4.64 10.95
C TRP A 109 -8.83 3.93 10.09
N CYS A 110 -9.23 3.01 9.21
CA CYS A 110 -8.32 2.46 8.19
C CYS A 110 -7.76 3.57 7.29
N MET A 111 -8.61 4.53 6.88
CA MET A 111 -8.19 5.68 6.06
C MET A 111 -7.19 6.57 6.80
N VAL A 112 -7.43 6.89 8.08
CA VAL A 112 -6.50 7.69 8.89
C VAL A 112 -5.14 7.00 9.00
N LEU A 113 -5.09 5.71 9.35
CA LEU A 113 -3.83 4.97 9.44
C LEU A 113 -3.12 4.89 8.09
N CYS A 114 -3.85 4.65 7.01
CA CYS A 114 -3.32 4.67 5.65
C CYS A 114 -2.71 6.04 5.30
N ASN A 115 -3.38 7.13 5.64
CA ASN A 115 -2.91 8.47 5.32
C ASN A 115 -1.62 8.84 6.08
N ILE A 116 -1.59 8.62 7.40
CA ILE A 116 -0.41 8.97 8.22
C ILE A 116 0.81 8.08 7.96
N SER A 117 0.60 6.89 7.41
CA SER A 117 1.68 5.96 7.03
C SER A 117 2.17 6.16 5.60
N ARG A 118 1.52 7.01 4.79
CA ARG A 118 1.85 7.18 3.37
C ARG A 118 3.24 7.79 3.17
N PRO A 119 3.62 8.92 3.82
CA PRO A 119 4.93 9.50 3.60
C PRO A 119 6.05 8.61 4.17
N GLU A 120 7.11 8.41 3.39
CA GLU A 120 8.25 7.55 3.77
C GLU A 120 8.93 8.01 5.06
N SER A 121 8.98 9.33 5.29
CA SER A 121 9.52 9.93 6.51
C SER A 121 8.71 9.61 7.78
N LEU A 122 7.45 9.24 7.66
CA LEU A 122 6.52 9.05 8.78
C LEU A 122 6.27 7.59 9.14
N VAL A 123 6.30 6.72 8.14
CA VAL A 123 5.82 5.34 8.26
C VAL A 123 6.52 4.57 9.38
N GLU A 124 7.83 4.75 9.58
CA GLU A 124 8.58 3.99 10.58
C GLU A 124 8.09 4.33 12.01
N THR A 125 7.72 5.58 12.26
CA THR A 125 7.12 6.00 13.55
C THR A 125 5.76 5.33 13.75
N VAL A 126 4.90 5.31 12.71
CA VAL A 126 3.59 4.63 12.78
C VAL A 126 3.76 3.13 13.04
N VAL A 127 4.75 2.49 12.40
CA VAL A 127 5.08 1.08 12.62
C VAL A 127 5.54 0.85 14.05
N LYS A 128 6.41 1.70 14.60
CA LYS A 128 6.85 1.60 16.00
C LYS A 128 5.67 1.69 16.97
N GLU A 129 4.73 2.61 16.74
CA GLU A 129 3.52 2.72 17.57
C GLU A 129 2.63 1.48 17.46
N LEU A 130 2.43 0.93 16.25
CA LEU A 130 1.71 -0.34 16.08
C LEU A 130 2.41 -1.49 16.82
N LEU A 131 3.73 -1.52 16.85
CA LEU A 131 4.52 -2.56 17.51
C LEU A 131 4.50 -2.48 19.04
N THR A 132 4.03 -1.37 19.62
CA THR A 132 3.73 -1.31 21.07
C THR A 132 2.53 -2.20 21.44
N ILE A 133 1.72 -2.58 20.45
CA ILE A 133 0.53 -3.41 20.62
C ILE A 133 0.83 -4.86 20.20
N GLU A 134 0.62 -5.78 21.12
CA GLU A 134 0.92 -7.20 20.90
C GLU A 134 0.11 -7.80 19.73
N PHE A 135 0.84 -8.44 18.80
CA PHE A 135 0.30 -9.05 17.58
C PHE A 135 -0.48 -8.08 16.68
N SER A 136 -0.15 -6.79 16.69
CA SER A 136 -0.91 -5.77 15.95
C SER A 136 -1.04 -6.08 14.45
N ILE A 137 0.07 -6.32 13.76
CA ILE A 137 0.07 -6.59 12.31
C ILE A 137 -0.62 -7.91 11.98
N ASP A 138 -0.48 -8.95 12.82
CA ASP A 138 -1.16 -10.23 12.61
C ASP A 138 -2.69 -10.10 12.75
N LYS A 139 -3.15 -9.37 13.76
CA LYS A 139 -4.59 -9.10 13.96
C LYS A 139 -5.15 -8.21 12.85
N LEU A 140 -4.44 -7.17 12.42
CA LEU A 140 -4.84 -6.37 11.26
C LEU A 140 -4.88 -7.23 9.98
N THR A 141 -3.92 -8.14 9.80
CA THR A 141 -3.93 -9.10 8.68
C THR A 141 -5.14 -10.02 8.77
N THR A 142 -5.59 -10.40 9.97
CA THR A 142 -6.82 -11.14 10.18
C THR A 142 -8.07 -10.34 9.79
N CYS A 143 -8.14 -9.06 10.17
CA CYS A 143 -9.20 -8.15 9.76
C CYS A 143 -9.24 -7.98 8.23
N PHE A 144 -8.07 -7.87 7.59
CA PHE A 144 -7.95 -7.77 6.14
C PHE A 144 -8.40 -9.07 5.47
N THR A 145 -7.87 -10.22 5.88
CA THR A 145 -8.09 -11.49 5.17
C THR A 145 -9.50 -12.05 5.32
N ARG A 146 -10.24 -11.62 6.35
CA ARG A 146 -11.66 -11.94 6.51
C ARG A 146 -12.51 -10.84 5.88
N VAL A 147 -12.88 -11.02 4.61
CA VAL A 147 -13.62 -9.98 3.82
C VAL A 147 -14.89 -9.46 4.51
N ASN A 148 -15.57 -10.29 5.30
CA ASN A 148 -16.76 -9.92 6.08
C ASN A 148 -16.47 -9.83 7.59
N TYR A 149 -15.28 -9.37 7.98
CA TYR A 149 -14.88 -9.25 9.38
C TYR A 149 -15.79 -8.33 10.19
N ASN A 150 -16.10 -7.14 9.64
CA ASN A 150 -16.91 -6.14 10.31
C ASN A 150 -18.42 -6.37 10.05
N LYS A 151 -19.19 -6.51 11.13
CA LYS A 151 -20.64 -6.77 11.15
C LYS A 151 -21.49 -5.53 10.86
N GLN A 152 -20.89 -4.33 10.87
CA GLN A 152 -21.56 -3.07 10.51
C GLN A 152 -21.36 -2.69 9.03
N LYS A 153 -20.99 -3.67 8.18
CA LYS A 153 -20.76 -3.49 6.74
C LYS A 153 -19.54 -2.64 6.39
N GLY A 154 -18.60 -2.44 7.33
CA GLY A 154 -17.28 -1.89 7.01
C GLY A 154 -16.46 -2.90 6.18
N HIS A 155 -15.75 -2.43 5.16
CA HIS A 155 -15.04 -3.30 4.23
C HIS A 155 -13.54 -3.45 4.52
N LEU A 156 -12.97 -2.56 5.32
CA LEU A 156 -11.57 -2.51 5.72
C LEU A 156 -10.57 -2.53 4.54
N ASN A 157 -11.00 -2.04 3.37
CA ASN A 157 -10.20 -2.10 2.15
C ASN A 157 -8.88 -1.32 2.27
N TYR A 158 -8.89 -0.21 3.04
CA TYR A 158 -7.72 0.63 3.28
C TYR A 158 -6.63 -0.03 4.14
N LEU A 159 -6.88 -1.21 4.72
CA LEU A 159 -5.81 -2.04 5.29
C LEU A 159 -4.81 -2.52 4.23
N GLY A 160 -5.23 -2.70 2.98
CA GLY A 160 -4.32 -3.05 1.88
C GLY A 160 -3.26 -1.97 1.65
N PRO A 161 -3.67 -0.73 1.32
CA PRO A 161 -2.76 0.41 1.22
C PRO A 161 -1.94 0.66 2.49
N LEU A 162 -2.51 0.48 3.70
CA LEU A 162 -1.73 0.54 4.93
C LEU A 162 -0.59 -0.49 4.95
N PHE A 163 -0.81 -1.74 4.52
CA PHE A 163 0.25 -2.75 4.46
C PHE A 163 1.30 -2.42 3.40
N SER A 164 0.89 -1.90 2.24
CA SER A 164 1.80 -1.37 1.23
C SER A 164 2.66 -0.24 1.80
N ASN A 165 2.06 0.69 2.53
CA ASN A 165 2.79 1.78 3.17
C ASN A 165 3.77 1.23 4.20
N ILE A 166 3.35 0.36 5.12
CA ILE A 166 4.23 -0.24 6.14
C ILE A 166 5.46 -0.90 5.49
N SER A 167 5.27 -1.64 4.39
CA SER A 167 6.36 -2.33 3.71
C SER A 167 7.28 -1.42 2.90
N GLN A 168 7.04 -0.10 2.82
CA GLN A 168 8.00 0.81 2.20
C GLN A 168 9.28 0.95 3.06
N CYS A 169 9.18 0.81 4.38
CA CYS A 169 10.34 0.83 5.28
C CYS A 169 10.89 -0.58 5.58
N ALA A 170 12.18 -0.68 5.86
CA ALA A 170 12.86 -1.95 6.11
C ALA A 170 12.27 -2.71 7.32
N LEU A 171 11.93 -2.00 8.40
CA LEU A 171 11.29 -2.57 9.58
C LEU A 171 9.96 -3.25 9.23
N GLY A 172 9.14 -2.58 8.42
CA GLY A 172 7.85 -3.11 7.96
C GLY A 172 7.99 -4.31 7.05
N ARG A 173 8.91 -4.27 6.07
CA ARG A 173 9.20 -5.43 5.20
C ARG A 173 9.58 -6.66 6.01
N ALA A 174 10.49 -6.50 6.97
CA ALA A 174 10.96 -7.61 7.80
C ALA A 174 9.81 -8.32 8.54
N MET A 175 8.75 -7.59 8.93
CA MET A 175 7.57 -8.21 9.55
C MET A 175 6.81 -9.11 8.59
N PHE A 176 6.54 -8.63 7.37
CA PHE A 176 5.80 -9.41 6.37
C PHE A 176 6.62 -10.59 5.83
N CYS A 177 7.94 -10.46 5.76
CA CYS A 177 8.87 -11.51 5.36
C CYS A 177 9.20 -12.52 6.49
N ASN A 178 8.60 -12.40 7.68
CA ASN A 178 8.80 -13.37 8.74
C ASN A 178 8.05 -14.68 8.43
N LYS A 179 8.80 -15.73 8.09
CA LYS A 179 8.27 -17.05 7.72
C LYS A 179 7.40 -17.69 8.81
N THR A 180 7.69 -17.40 10.08
CA THR A 180 6.96 -18.00 11.21
C THR A 180 5.54 -17.44 11.34
N THR A 181 5.33 -16.17 11.02
CA THR A 181 4.03 -15.52 11.12
C THR A 181 3.16 -15.79 9.89
N GLY A 182 3.77 -16.06 8.73
CA GLY A 182 3.07 -16.37 7.48
C GLY A 182 2.18 -15.24 6.96
N LEU A 183 2.48 -13.99 7.33
CA LEU A 183 1.66 -12.82 7.01
C LEU A 183 1.56 -12.60 5.49
N LEU A 184 2.71 -12.57 4.80
CA LEU A 184 2.74 -12.36 3.35
C LEU A 184 1.90 -13.42 2.61
N ARG A 185 2.08 -14.70 2.96
CA ARG A 185 1.32 -15.81 2.36
C ARG A 185 -0.19 -15.65 2.50
N ARG A 186 -0.66 -15.09 3.62
CA ARG A 186 -2.09 -14.83 3.85
C ARG A 186 -2.62 -13.65 3.01
N ILE A 187 -1.77 -12.71 2.64
CA ILE A 187 -2.13 -11.50 1.89
C ILE A 187 -2.02 -11.71 0.37
N LEU A 188 -1.08 -12.54 -0.10
CA LEU A 188 -0.83 -12.78 -1.54
C LEU A 188 -2.09 -13.07 -2.37
N PRO A 189 -3.06 -13.91 -1.95
CA PRO A 189 -4.27 -14.15 -2.73
C PRO A 189 -5.09 -12.89 -3.05
N PHE A 190 -4.90 -11.81 -2.28
CA PHE A 190 -5.62 -10.56 -2.49
C PHE A 190 -5.06 -9.72 -3.65
N VAL A 191 -3.92 -10.09 -4.25
CA VAL A 191 -3.45 -9.48 -5.51
C VAL A 191 -4.42 -9.73 -6.69
N HIS A 192 -5.32 -10.70 -6.56
CA HIS A 192 -6.38 -11.01 -7.54
C HIS A 192 -7.77 -10.61 -7.03
N HIS A 193 -7.86 -9.80 -5.98
CA HIS A 193 -9.15 -9.49 -5.36
C HIS A 193 -10.02 -8.57 -6.25
N GLU A 194 -11.01 -9.16 -6.92
CA GLU A 194 -11.84 -8.44 -7.89
C GLU A 194 -12.77 -7.39 -7.25
N ALA A 195 -13.32 -7.67 -6.07
CA ALA A 195 -14.37 -6.84 -5.47
C ALA A 195 -13.90 -5.46 -4.98
N SER A 196 -12.58 -5.22 -4.88
CA SER A 196 -12.04 -3.92 -4.47
C SER A 196 -10.66 -3.68 -5.05
N ILE A 197 -10.58 -2.67 -5.93
CA ILE A 197 -9.32 -2.16 -6.49
C ILE A 197 -8.37 -1.66 -5.40
N VAL A 198 -8.88 -1.01 -4.34
CA VAL A 198 -8.08 -0.48 -3.23
C VAL A 198 -7.38 -1.62 -2.48
N ARG A 199 -8.12 -2.69 -2.20
CA ARG A 199 -7.62 -3.87 -1.50
C ARG A 199 -6.59 -4.63 -2.35
N ARG A 200 -6.89 -4.77 -3.65
CA ARG A 200 -6.02 -5.43 -4.63
C ARG A 200 -4.73 -4.66 -4.84
N GLY A 201 -4.82 -3.37 -5.15
CA GLY A 201 -3.67 -2.48 -5.34
C GLY A 201 -2.79 -2.41 -4.09
N GLY A 202 -3.38 -2.41 -2.89
CA GLY A 202 -2.63 -2.50 -1.63
C GLY A 202 -1.85 -3.80 -1.45
N ALA A 203 -2.43 -4.95 -1.81
CA ALA A 203 -1.73 -6.23 -1.78
C ALA A 203 -0.60 -6.29 -2.82
N VAL A 204 -0.81 -5.73 -4.01
CA VAL A 204 0.21 -5.63 -5.06
C VAL A 204 1.34 -4.67 -4.66
N GLY A 205 1.02 -3.53 -4.04
CA GLY A 205 2.01 -2.60 -3.51
C GLY A 205 2.87 -3.23 -2.41
N LEU A 206 2.25 -4.01 -1.50
CA LEU A 206 2.99 -4.83 -0.53
C LEU A 206 3.94 -5.81 -1.24
N LEU A 207 3.46 -6.54 -2.25
CA LEU A 207 4.26 -7.50 -3.02
C LEU A 207 5.47 -6.83 -3.71
N LYS A 208 5.25 -5.72 -4.41
CA LYS A 208 6.32 -4.92 -5.02
C LYS A 208 7.38 -4.53 -3.99
N ASN A 209 6.94 -4.02 -2.84
CA ASN A 209 7.83 -3.56 -1.79
C ASN A 209 8.65 -4.70 -1.18
N VAL A 210 8.09 -5.90 -0.96
CA VAL A 210 8.89 -7.04 -0.48
C VAL A 210 9.88 -7.54 -1.54
N CYS A 211 9.53 -7.48 -2.83
CA CYS A 211 10.46 -7.80 -3.92
C CYS A 211 11.65 -6.82 -3.99
N PHE A 212 11.55 -5.62 -3.40
CA PHE A 212 12.68 -4.70 -3.33
C PHE A 212 13.87 -5.25 -2.53
N ASP A 213 13.66 -6.18 -1.59
CA ASP A 213 14.75 -6.81 -0.86
C ASP A 213 15.25 -8.06 -1.60
N SER A 214 16.43 -7.97 -2.23
CA SER A 214 17.02 -9.09 -2.97
C SER A 214 17.36 -10.29 -2.10
N THR A 215 17.53 -10.10 -0.79
CA THR A 215 17.89 -11.19 0.14
C THR A 215 16.76 -12.18 0.32
N VAL A 216 15.52 -11.80 0.00
CA VAL A 216 14.34 -12.68 0.13
C VAL A 216 13.89 -13.31 -1.19
N HIS A 217 14.51 -12.98 -2.33
CA HIS A 217 14.07 -13.46 -3.66
C HIS A 217 14.02 -14.99 -3.77
N GLU A 218 15.04 -15.68 -3.25
CA GLU A 218 15.07 -17.15 -3.27
C GLU A 218 13.91 -17.76 -2.46
N TRP A 219 13.51 -17.10 -1.37
CA TRP A 219 12.34 -17.52 -0.60
C TRP A 219 11.02 -17.17 -1.31
N LEU A 220 10.90 -15.96 -1.88
CA LEU A 220 9.71 -15.56 -2.63
C LEU A 220 9.43 -16.48 -3.84
N LEU A 221 10.48 -16.92 -4.52
CA LEU A 221 10.40 -17.84 -5.67
C LEU A 221 10.44 -19.32 -5.29
N SER A 222 10.48 -19.65 -4.00
CA SER A 222 10.43 -21.05 -3.54
C SER A 222 9.03 -21.64 -3.72
N GLU A 223 8.92 -22.97 -3.74
CA GLU A 223 7.63 -23.68 -3.80
C GLU A 223 6.65 -23.29 -2.67
N GLU A 224 7.16 -22.82 -1.52
CA GLU A 224 6.31 -22.40 -0.39
C GLU A 224 5.54 -21.11 -0.69
N MET A 225 6.20 -20.16 -1.33
CA MET A 225 5.64 -18.83 -1.57
C MET A 225 5.10 -18.65 -2.97
N ASP A 226 5.77 -19.27 -3.94
CA ASP A 226 5.48 -19.29 -5.38
C ASP A 226 4.84 -17.98 -5.85
N VAL A 227 5.55 -16.86 -5.70
CA VAL A 227 4.97 -15.53 -6.00
C VAL A 227 4.73 -15.29 -7.49
N LEU A 228 5.36 -16.08 -8.36
CA LEU A 228 5.39 -15.80 -9.80
C LEU A 228 3.98 -15.89 -10.44
N PRO A 229 3.15 -16.92 -10.19
CA PRO A 229 1.76 -16.95 -10.66
C PRO A 229 0.93 -15.75 -10.18
N PHE A 230 1.13 -15.32 -8.93
CA PHE A 230 0.44 -14.14 -8.39
C PHE A 230 0.76 -12.87 -9.19
N ILE A 231 1.98 -12.78 -9.73
CA ILE A 231 2.43 -11.64 -10.55
C ILE A 231 2.01 -11.79 -12.03
N LEU A 232 2.22 -12.96 -12.64
CA LEU A 232 2.02 -13.14 -14.08
C LEU A 232 0.54 -13.30 -14.46
N LEU A 233 -0.28 -13.94 -13.62
CA LEU A 233 -1.67 -14.22 -13.98
C LEU A 233 -2.47 -12.94 -14.29
N PRO A 234 -2.37 -11.83 -13.52
CA PRO A 234 -3.06 -10.58 -13.87
C PRO A 234 -2.47 -9.89 -15.10
N LEU A 235 -1.23 -10.20 -15.49
CA LEU A 235 -0.58 -9.63 -16.68
C LEU A 235 -0.93 -10.42 -17.97
N ALA A 236 -1.34 -11.68 -17.82
CA ALA A 236 -1.75 -12.53 -18.93
C ALA A 236 -3.13 -12.14 -19.49
N GLY A 237 -3.26 -12.20 -20.82
CA GLY A 237 -4.52 -12.01 -21.54
C GLY A 237 -5.06 -13.32 -22.13
N PRO A 238 -5.92 -13.23 -23.14
CA PRO A 238 -6.56 -14.38 -23.79
C PRO A 238 -5.68 -15.04 -24.87
N GLU A 239 -4.38 -14.72 -24.92
CA GLU A 239 -3.49 -15.24 -25.96
C GLU A 239 -3.24 -16.73 -25.78
N GLU A 240 -3.29 -17.46 -26.89
CA GLU A 240 -2.97 -18.89 -26.93
C GLU A 240 -1.47 -19.09 -27.13
N PHE A 241 -0.86 -19.94 -26.30
CA PHE A 241 0.52 -20.37 -26.42
C PHE A 241 0.59 -21.80 -26.99
N ASP A 242 1.72 -22.15 -27.63
CA ASP A 242 1.98 -23.52 -28.05
C ASP A 242 2.25 -24.45 -26.85
N ASP A 243 2.24 -25.76 -27.08
CA ASP A 243 2.43 -26.74 -26.00
C ASP A 243 3.79 -26.58 -25.31
N ASP A 244 4.87 -26.34 -26.06
CA ASP A 244 6.22 -26.13 -25.52
C ASP A 244 6.31 -24.92 -24.59
N THR A 245 5.55 -23.84 -24.88
CA THR A 245 5.46 -22.67 -24.00
C THR A 245 4.58 -22.96 -22.79
N ASN A 246 3.43 -23.62 -22.97
CA ASN A 246 2.55 -23.99 -21.86
C ASN A 246 3.25 -24.91 -20.86
N GLU A 247 4.05 -25.88 -21.31
CA GLU A 247 4.80 -26.78 -20.43
C GLU A 247 5.76 -26.05 -19.49
N LYS A 248 6.26 -24.87 -19.88
CA LYS A 248 7.16 -24.04 -19.06
C LYS A 248 6.40 -23.15 -18.06
N LEU A 249 5.19 -22.71 -18.42
CA LEU A 249 4.41 -21.79 -17.61
C LEU A 249 3.99 -22.45 -16.29
N PRO A 250 3.86 -21.66 -15.20
CA PRO A 250 3.19 -22.15 -13.99
C PRO A 250 1.77 -22.63 -14.30
N MET A 251 1.27 -23.58 -13.50
CA MET A 251 0.02 -24.30 -13.77
C MET A 251 -1.18 -23.36 -13.97
N GLU A 252 -1.25 -22.28 -13.20
CA GLU A 252 -2.31 -21.28 -13.25
C GLU A 252 -2.33 -20.47 -14.55
N LEU A 253 -1.23 -20.46 -15.31
CA LEU A 253 -1.08 -19.73 -16.56
C LEU A 253 -1.20 -20.60 -17.81
N GLN A 254 -1.32 -21.93 -17.65
CA GLN A 254 -1.42 -22.84 -18.79
C GLN A 254 -2.83 -22.82 -19.38
N TYR A 255 -2.91 -22.80 -20.72
CA TYR A 255 -4.15 -22.95 -21.48
C TYR A 255 -5.29 -22.03 -21.02
N LEU A 256 -4.98 -20.75 -20.79
CA LEU A 256 -5.96 -19.74 -20.42
C LEU A 256 -7.04 -19.60 -21.51
N GLY A 257 -8.30 -19.51 -21.10
CA GLY A 257 -9.43 -19.39 -22.02
C GLY A 257 -9.58 -18.00 -22.65
N PRO A 258 -10.43 -17.86 -23.68
CA PRO A 258 -10.64 -16.59 -24.40
C PRO A 258 -11.27 -15.48 -23.53
N ASP A 259 -11.90 -15.85 -22.41
CA ASP A 259 -12.47 -14.90 -21.45
C ASP A 259 -11.42 -14.33 -20.47
N LYS A 260 -10.16 -14.79 -20.53
CA LYS A 260 -9.10 -14.28 -19.66
C LYS A 260 -8.83 -12.80 -19.95
N LYS A 261 -8.96 -11.98 -18.90
CA LYS A 261 -8.64 -10.55 -18.95
C LYS A 261 -7.39 -10.23 -18.16
N ARG A 262 -6.63 -9.28 -18.68
CA ARG A 262 -5.58 -8.59 -17.93
C ARG A 262 -6.18 -7.77 -16.80
N GLU A 263 -5.39 -7.44 -15.79
CA GLU A 263 -5.71 -6.41 -14.83
C GLU A 263 -6.07 -5.11 -15.59
N GLU A 264 -7.23 -4.55 -15.28
CA GLU A 264 -7.77 -3.40 -16.02
C GLU A 264 -7.06 -2.11 -15.60
N ASP A 265 -6.65 -2.00 -14.34
CA ASP A 265 -5.99 -0.81 -13.81
C ASP A 265 -4.50 -0.74 -14.20
N PRO A 266 -4.07 0.31 -14.93
CA PRO A 266 -2.68 0.42 -15.39
C PRO A 266 -1.68 0.61 -14.26
N ASP A 267 -2.05 1.25 -13.14
CA ASP A 267 -1.14 1.44 -12.01
C ASP A 267 -0.86 0.09 -11.32
N ILE A 268 -1.89 -0.77 -11.19
CA ILE A 268 -1.71 -2.14 -10.68
C ILE A 268 -0.87 -2.97 -11.66
N ARG A 269 -1.14 -2.91 -12.97
CA ARG A 269 -0.29 -3.60 -13.98
C ARG A 269 1.16 -3.16 -13.87
N LYS A 270 1.40 -1.85 -13.76
CA LYS A 270 2.75 -1.30 -13.59
C LYS A 270 3.44 -1.86 -12.36
N MET A 271 2.79 -1.85 -11.19
CA MET A 271 3.38 -2.38 -9.95
C MET A 271 3.72 -3.87 -10.04
N LEU A 272 2.91 -4.67 -10.74
CA LEU A 272 3.20 -6.10 -11.00
C LEU A 272 4.45 -6.26 -11.87
N VAL A 273 4.57 -5.48 -12.95
CA VAL A 273 5.75 -5.48 -13.81
C VAL A 273 6.99 -4.99 -13.06
N GLU A 274 6.86 -3.95 -12.23
CA GLU A 274 7.94 -3.48 -11.35
C GLU A 274 8.35 -4.54 -10.33
N SER A 275 7.43 -5.40 -9.87
CA SER A 275 7.76 -6.54 -9.01
C SER A 275 8.68 -7.53 -9.74
N LEU A 276 8.44 -7.80 -11.04
CA LEU A 276 9.34 -8.60 -11.88
C LEU A 276 10.70 -7.90 -12.07
N ALA A 277 10.69 -6.58 -12.30
CA ALA A 277 11.92 -5.79 -12.41
C ALA A 277 12.78 -5.91 -11.15
N GLN A 278 12.15 -5.86 -9.97
CA GLN A 278 12.85 -6.06 -8.71
C GLN A 278 13.42 -7.47 -8.59
N LEU A 279 12.66 -8.51 -8.96
CA LEU A 279 13.12 -9.91 -8.95
C LEU A 279 14.29 -10.12 -9.92
N CYS A 280 14.33 -9.43 -11.07
CA CYS A 280 15.44 -9.49 -12.02
C CYS A 280 16.80 -9.03 -11.45
N ALA A 281 16.84 -8.45 -10.25
CA ALA A 281 18.09 -8.04 -9.62
C ALA A 281 19.08 -9.20 -9.47
N THR A 282 18.63 -10.40 -9.11
CA THR A 282 19.52 -11.54 -8.86
C THR A 282 19.56 -12.52 -10.03
N ARG A 283 20.73 -13.10 -10.30
CA ARG A 283 20.94 -14.13 -11.34
C ARG A 283 19.99 -15.31 -11.20
N LYS A 284 19.89 -15.87 -9.99
CA LYS A 284 19.00 -17.01 -9.73
C LYS A 284 17.54 -16.69 -10.10
N ALA A 285 17.07 -15.50 -9.72
CA ALA A 285 15.72 -15.07 -10.05
C ALA A 285 15.53 -14.84 -11.56
N ARG A 286 16.48 -14.18 -12.25
CA ARG A 286 16.40 -14.04 -13.72
C ARG A 286 16.33 -15.39 -14.43
N MET A 287 17.17 -16.34 -14.03
CA MET A 287 17.14 -17.70 -14.57
C MET A 287 15.76 -18.35 -14.33
N TYR A 288 15.26 -18.28 -13.10
CA TYR A 288 13.94 -18.80 -12.74
C TYR A 288 12.81 -18.17 -13.57
N LEU A 289 12.82 -16.85 -13.74
CA LEU A 289 11.82 -16.13 -14.55
C LEU A 289 11.84 -16.56 -16.01
N ARG A 290 13.02 -16.72 -16.62
CA ARG A 290 13.17 -17.21 -18.01
C ARG A 290 12.68 -18.65 -18.15
N GLU A 291 13.05 -19.53 -17.21
CA GLU A 291 12.64 -20.94 -17.21
C GLU A 291 11.13 -21.14 -17.06
N ARG A 292 10.43 -20.17 -16.45
CA ARG A 292 8.99 -20.20 -16.17
C ARG A 292 8.14 -19.37 -17.15
N GLY A 293 8.67 -19.07 -18.34
CA GLY A 293 7.89 -18.44 -19.41
C GLY A 293 7.51 -16.97 -19.17
N THR A 294 8.24 -16.25 -18.31
CA THR A 294 7.93 -14.85 -17.97
C THR A 294 8.03 -13.94 -19.20
N TYR A 295 9.02 -14.16 -20.06
CA TYR A 295 9.23 -13.37 -21.27
C TYR A 295 8.04 -13.49 -22.24
N GLU A 296 7.46 -14.68 -22.38
CA GLU A 296 6.34 -14.96 -23.26
C GLU A 296 5.09 -14.19 -22.83
N ILE A 297 4.80 -14.14 -21.52
CA ILE A 297 3.71 -13.32 -20.97
C ILE A 297 3.97 -11.84 -21.21
N LEU A 298 5.20 -11.35 -20.93
CA LEU A 298 5.55 -9.93 -21.10
C LEU A 298 5.57 -9.49 -22.56
N ARG A 299 5.89 -10.38 -23.51
CA ARG A 299 5.83 -10.10 -24.94
C ARG A 299 4.41 -9.84 -25.41
N GLU A 300 3.44 -10.66 -24.98
CA GLU A 300 2.04 -10.42 -25.32
C GLU A 300 1.47 -9.19 -24.59
N LEU A 301 1.88 -8.97 -23.33
CA LEU A 301 1.58 -7.72 -22.62
C LEU A 301 2.12 -6.49 -23.35
N HIS A 302 3.38 -6.51 -23.81
CA HIS A 302 3.98 -5.42 -24.57
C HIS A 302 3.16 -5.08 -25.82
N LYS A 303 2.73 -6.10 -26.59
CA LYS A 303 1.85 -5.88 -27.77
C LYS A 303 0.53 -5.22 -27.38
N TYR A 304 -0.07 -5.65 -26.26
CA TYR A 304 -1.27 -5.03 -25.73
C TYR A 304 -1.04 -3.57 -25.34
N GLU A 305 0.05 -3.26 -24.62
CA GLU A 305 0.36 -1.89 -24.19
C GLU A 305 0.77 -0.97 -25.36
N CYS A 306 1.20 -1.52 -26.50
CA CYS A 306 1.41 -0.77 -27.74
C CYS A 306 0.11 -0.40 -28.47
N SER A 307 -1.03 -1.01 -28.10
CA SER A 307 -2.33 -0.70 -28.72
C SER A 307 -2.94 0.59 -28.16
N ASP A 308 -4.02 1.07 -28.78
CA ASP A 308 -4.77 2.24 -28.30
C ASP A 308 -5.44 2.03 -26.93
N LEU A 309 -5.52 0.79 -26.45
CA LEU A 309 -6.06 0.42 -25.13
C LEU A 309 -4.97 0.31 -24.05
N GLY A 310 -3.71 0.46 -24.45
CA GLY A 310 -2.54 0.35 -23.58
C GLY A 310 -2.19 1.62 -22.82
N ASP A 311 -1.26 1.50 -21.88
CA ASP A 311 -0.67 2.59 -21.11
C ASP A 311 0.85 2.67 -21.34
N LYS A 312 1.32 3.86 -21.68
CA LYS A 312 2.74 4.10 -22.02
C LYS A 312 3.69 3.92 -20.84
N SER A 313 3.23 4.19 -19.63
CA SER A 313 4.02 4.03 -18.40
C SER A 313 4.15 2.53 -18.04
N VAL A 314 3.11 1.74 -18.31
CA VAL A 314 3.21 0.27 -18.22
C VAL A 314 4.14 -0.27 -19.30
N LEU A 315 4.00 0.18 -20.55
CA LEU A 315 4.86 -0.24 -21.67
C LEU A 315 6.36 -0.05 -21.35
N ALA A 316 6.74 1.14 -20.90
CA ALA A 316 8.13 1.43 -20.52
C ALA A 316 8.62 0.51 -19.39
N SER A 317 7.75 0.17 -18.44
CA SER A 317 8.09 -0.77 -17.36
C SER A 317 8.27 -2.19 -17.90
N VAL A 318 7.48 -2.61 -18.90
CA VAL A 318 7.62 -3.92 -19.55
C VAL A 318 8.93 -3.99 -20.34
N GLU A 319 9.27 -2.95 -21.10
CA GLU A 319 10.53 -2.85 -21.84
C GLU A 319 11.74 -3.00 -20.90
N ASN A 320 11.73 -2.33 -19.75
CA ASN A 320 12.80 -2.44 -18.75
C ASN A 320 13.02 -3.89 -18.26
N VAL A 321 11.96 -4.67 -18.08
CA VAL A 321 12.07 -6.06 -17.65
C VAL A 321 12.51 -6.95 -18.79
N VAL A 322 11.94 -6.76 -19.99
CA VAL A 322 12.26 -7.53 -21.19
C VAL A 322 13.73 -7.37 -21.56
N ASP A 323 14.26 -6.15 -21.53
CA ASP A 323 15.67 -5.86 -21.85
C ASP A 323 16.66 -6.63 -20.96
N ILE A 324 16.26 -6.96 -19.73
CA ILE A 324 17.05 -7.82 -18.83
C ILE A 324 16.87 -9.29 -19.19
N LEU A 325 15.62 -9.73 -19.42
CA LEU A 325 15.31 -11.15 -19.64
C LEU A 325 15.78 -11.68 -21.00
N ILE A 326 15.94 -10.84 -22.02
CA ILE A 326 16.45 -11.27 -23.34
C ILE A 326 17.97 -11.53 -23.33
N ARG A 327 18.71 -10.93 -22.39
CA ARG A 327 20.17 -11.09 -22.27
C ARG A 327 20.52 -12.39 -21.57
N THR A 328 21.64 -13.00 -21.94
CA THR A 328 22.18 -14.15 -21.19
C THR A 328 22.89 -13.72 -19.91
N GLU A 329 23.14 -14.66 -19.00
CA GLU A 329 23.87 -14.34 -17.76
C GLU A 329 25.33 -13.97 -18.03
N GLU A 330 25.93 -14.48 -19.12
CA GLU A 330 27.25 -14.09 -19.59
C GLU A 330 27.28 -12.65 -20.11
N GLU A 331 26.22 -12.20 -20.80
CA GLU A 331 26.08 -10.82 -21.28
C GLU A 331 25.80 -9.84 -20.14
N ILE A 332 25.17 -10.29 -19.05
CA ILE A 332 24.93 -9.48 -17.86
C ILE A 332 26.18 -9.39 -16.99
N GLY A 333 26.89 -10.50 -16.80
CA GLY A 333 28.17 -10.56 -16.09
C GLY A 333 28.11 -10.38 -14.58
N GLU A 334 26.93 -10.13 -14.00
CA GLU A 334 26.74 -9.76 -12.60
C GLU A 334 25.68 -10.62 -11.90
N ASP A 335 26.00 -11.12 -10.71
CA ASP A 335 25.06 -11.97 -9.96
C ASP A 335 23.96 -11.14 -9.28
N ASN A 336 24.23 -9.88 -8.92
CA ASN A 336 23.26 -8.97 -8.34
C ASN A 336 23.37 -7.55 -8.94
N LEU A 337 22.36 -7.14 -9.71
CA LEU A 337 22.33 -5.82 -10.35
C LEU A 337 22.24 -4.66 -9.36
N LYS A 338 21.84 -4.92 -8.10
CA LYS A 338 21.78 -3.89 -7.04
C LYS A 338 23.14 -3.57 -6.42
N GLU A 339 24.15 -4.39 -6.69
CA GLU A 339 25.52 -4.20 -6.20
C GLU A 339 26.39 -3.44 -7.22
N LEU A 340 25.85 -3.16 -8.41
CA LEU A 340 26.53 -2.39 -9.45
C LEU A 340 26.74 -0.94 -9.00
N GLU A 341 27.97 -0.46 -9.13
CA GLU A 341 28.24 0.97 -9.01
C GLU A 341 27.61 1.72 -10.18
N ILE A 342 26.65 2.59 -9.87
CA ILE A 342 26.03 3.46 -10.87
C ILE A 342 27.10 4.46 -11.33
N PRO A 343 27.41 4.55 -12.64
CA PRO A 343 28.34 5.54 -13.17
C PRO A 343 27.91 6.97 -12.82
N ASP A 344 28.86 7.86 -12.52
CA ASP A 344 28.56 9.21 -12.02
C ASP A 344 27.80 10.09 -13.04
N ASP A 345 27.96 9.82 -14.34
CA ASP A 345 27.20 10.49 -15.41
C ASP A 345 25.72 10.05 -15.44
N VAL A 346 25.42 8.84 -14.98
CA VAL A 346 24.05 8.35 -14.80
C VAL A 346 23.46 8.89 -13.51
N LYS A 347 24.22 8.89 -12.40
CA LYS A 347 23.78 9.51 -11.13
C LYS A 347 23.36 10.97 -11.31
N SER A 348 24.21 11.78 -11.96
CA SER A 348 23.92 13.20 -12.22
C SER A 348 22.68 13.42 -13.12
N LYS A 349 22.39 12.49 -14.04
CA LYS A 349 21.14 12.52 -14.83
C LYS A 349 19.91 12.15 -14.01
N ILE A 350 20.02 11.21 -13.07
CA ILE A 350 18.93 10.83 -12.17
C ILE A 350 18.61 12.01 -11.23
N GLU A 351 19.62 12.61 -10.60
CA GLU A 351 19.45 13.79 -9.72
C GLU A 351 18.76 14.96 -10.44
N THR A 352 19.14 15.24 -11.69
CA THR A 352 18.51 16.32 -12.49
C THR A 352 17.10 16.00 -12.99
N LEU A 353 16.67 14.73 -12.94
CA LEU A 353 15.29 14.32 -13.25
C LEU A 353 14.41 14.41 -12.01
N ASP A 354 14.92 14.03 -10.84
CA ASP A 354 14.21 14.14 -9.56
C ASP A 354 13.93 15.61 -9.19
N ASP A 355 14.91 16.51 -9.38
CA ASP A 355 14.74 17.96 -9.19
C ASP A 355 13.66 18.58 -10.10
N LYS A 356 13.33 17.95 -11.23
CA LYS A 356 12.27 18.40 -12.15
C LYS A 356 10.91 17.81 -11.84
N ALA A 357 10.85 16.72 -11.08
CA ALA A 357 9.60 16.12 -10.62
C ALA A 357 9.07 16.80 -9.34
N GLU A 358 9.94 17.51 -8.61
CA GLU A 358 9.60 18.29 -7.40
C GLU A 358 9.22 19.76 -7.67
N LEU A 359 9.24 20.21 -8.94
CA LEU A 359 8.78 21.54 -9.40
C LEU A 359 7.41 21.46 -10.08
#